data_AF-A0A4R0H052-F1
#
_entry.id   AF-A0A4R0H052-F1
#
_cell.length_a   1.000
_cell.length_b   1.000
_cell.length_c   1.000
_cell.angle_alpha   90.00
_cell.angle_beta   90.00
_cell.angle_gamma   90.00
#
_symmetry.space_group_name_H-M   'P 1'
#
loop_
_entity.id
_entity.type
_entity.pdbx_description
1 polymer ?
#
loop_
_entity_poly.entity_id
_entity_poly.type
_entity_poly.pdbx_seq_one_letter_code
_entity_poly.pdbx_strand_id
1 'polypeptide(L)'
;MKLAVILLTAGLVATPVSAAAYSEAAPPDTPQEIAAQLATSPGQAGRWIDHGRLMVAVVDETAAAQVRAAGAIPQYVERDQQQLDHLLAQVDRIARSQQGLQSWGIDPVTNSVVVKTRTTTNAFATLGEGVRVVRVHSDFRQQSGEVNPGDPWWPGSESNCSVGFPATDAQGNKHFLTAGHCTNDANQEAYGASGQTNRLGTSNVGGTRSVNAREGDMGVVAVTEPGWTVSPNVNTWGQPAVTVTGAAEAIVGDTVCHSGNTAPNWECGTVTAVNQSIDYGNVVIDGLSTTTACSEGGDSGGAWLRGNQAVGLHSGGNSTCSPNEDNSIFQPVTEALAKWNLTLLTGSSDPGDPDPDPGERTYSNGTDYPIRDFQVAVSSVKATTTGRTNSPVKVTVEGNHTCLEDLNISLVAPSGRWYYLQRSGGLTCHPLPASKTYSVAADETAAGTWTLRIGDNGYGDTGTLTNWSITL
;
A
#
# COMPACT_ATOMS: atom_id res chain seq x y z
N MET A 1 107.05 -14.49 -5.68
CA MET A 1 105.99 -15.52 -5.58
C MET A 1 104.86 -14.95 -4.73
N LYS A 2 103.70 -14.65 -5.33
CA LYS A 2 102.48 -14.21 -4.63
C LYS A 2 101.40 -15.23 -4.98
N LEU A 3 100.85 -15.92 -3.98
CA LEU A 3 99.68 -16.79 -4.13
C LEU A 3 98.50 -16.10 -3.43
N ALA A 4 97.46 -15.80 -4.20
CA ALA A 4 96.17 -15.35 -3.70
C ALA A 4 95.20 -16.55 -3.70
N VAL A 5 94.55 -16.78 -2.57
CA VAL A 5 93.58 -17.87 -2.36
C VAL A 5 92.20 -17.40 -2.80
N ILE A 6 91.60 -18.13 -3.74
CA ILE A 6 90.27 -17.89 -4.31
C ILE A 6 89.25 -18.74 -3.52
N LEU A 7 88.24 -18.08 -2.96
CA LEU A 7 87.02 -18.72 -2.43
C LEU A 7 86.15 -19.20 -3.60
N LEU A 8 85.80 -20.49 -3.64
CA LEU A 8 84.74 -21.04 -4.47
C LEU A 8 83.51 -21.33 -3.60
N THR A 9 82.42 -20.63 -3.86
CA THR A 9 81.07 -20.89 -3.36
C THR A 9 80.42 -22.02 -4.17
N ALA A 10 80.09 -23.13 -3.51
CA ALA A 10 79.30 -24.22 -4.10
C ALA A 10 77.79 -23.93 -3.95
N GLY A 11 77.08 -23.85 -5.07
CA GLY A 11 75.62 -23.71 -5.09
C GLY A 11 74.92 -25.04 -4.79
N LEU A 12 74.03 -25.03 -3.78
CA LEU A 12 73.11 -26.13 -3.51
C LEU A 12 71.92 -26.02 -4.48
N VAL A 13 71.70 -27.03 -5.31
CA VAL A 13 70.48 -27.18 -6.11
C VAL A 13 69.46 -27.93 -5.26
N ALA A 14 68.42 -27.23 -4.79
CA ALA A 14 67.28 -27.85 -4.12
C ALA A 14 66.24 -28.26 -5.18
N THR A 15 65.97 -29.56 -5.29
CA THR A 15 64.81 -30.06 -6.04
C THR A 15 63.54 -29.82 -5.21
N PRO A 16 62.47 -29.24 -5.77
CA PRO A 16 61.22 -29.11 -5.03
C PRO A 16 60.60 -30.50 -4.79
N VAL A 17 60.34 -30.82 -3.53
CA VAL A 17 59.45 -31.92 -3.15
C VAL A 17 58.03 -31.44 -3.48
N SER A 18 57.37 -32.10 -4.44
CA SER A 18 55.95 -31.88 -4.69
C SER A 18 55.17 -32.32 -3.44
N ALA A 19 54.67 -31.36 -2.68
CA ALA A 19 53.63 -31.61 -1.70
C ALA A 19 52.38 -32.08 -2.47
N ALA A 20 52.00 -33.34 -2.29
CA ALA A 20 50.67 -33.79 -2.69
C ALA A 20 49.66 -32.97 -1.88
N ALA A 21 48.94 -32.07 -2.56
CA ALA A 21 47.80 -31.40 -1.95
C ALA A 21 46.81 -32.49 -1.53
N TYR A 22 46.58 -32.63 -0.23
CA TYR A 22 45.41 -33.35 0.25
C TYR A 22 44.20 -32.55 -0.27
N SER A 23 43.50 -33.09 -1.26
CA SER A 23 42.18 -32.60 -1.63
C SER A 23 41.31 -32.76 -0.39
N GLU A 24 41.00 -31.66 0.27
CA GLU A 24 39.89 -31.62 1.22
C GLU A 24 38.65 -32.11 0.45
N ALA A 25 38.05 -33.20 0.91
CA ALA A 25 36.83 -33.73 0.29
C ALA A 25 35.80 -32.59 0.31
N ALA A 26 35.14 -32.35 -0.82
CA ALA A 26 34.07 -31.36 -0.88
C ALA A 26 33.09 -31.62 0.28
N PRO A 27 32.60 -30.57 0.96
CA PRO A 27 31.58 -30.75 1.98
C PRO A 27 30.41 -31.55 1.37
N PRO A 28 29.77 -32.44 2.13
CA PRO A 28 28.63 -33.20 1.61
C PRO A 28 27.57 -32.23 1.10
N ASP A 29 27.05 -32.49 -0.11
CA ASP A 29 26.02 -31.65 -0.72
C ASP A 29 24.85 -31.46 0.26
N THR A 30 24.40 -30.21 0.41
CA THR A 30 23.22 -29.89 1.22
C THR A 30 21.96 -30.52 0.61
N PRO A 31 20.90 -30.78 1.40
CA PRO A 31 19.61 -31.25 0.88
C PRO A 31 19.06 -30.40 -0.29
N GLN A 32 19.35 -29.09 -0.29
CA GLN A 32 18.96 -28.14 -1.32
C GLN A 32 19.77 -28.32 -2.60
N GLU A 33 21.09 -28.54 -2.50
CA GLU A 33 21.96 -28.82 -3.64
C GLU A 33 21.61 -30.18 -4.27
N ILE A 34 21.39 -31.20 -3.45
CA ILE A 34 20.89 -32.51 -3.90
C ILE A 34 19.56 -32.35 -4.63
N ALA A 35 18.62 -31.56 -4.08
CA ALA A 35 17.33 -31.32 -4.73
C ALA A 35 17.48 -30.62 -6.09
N ALA A 36 18.42 -29.68 -6.22
CA ALA A 36 18.66 -28.97 -7.48
C ALA A 36 19.25 -29.89 -8.57
N GLN A 37 20.08 -30.86 -8.18
CA GLN A 37 20.74 -31.79 -9.10
C GLN A 37 19.88 -33.02 -9.45
N LEU A 38 18.93 -33.39 -8.58
CA LEU A 38 18.05 -34.53 -8.80
C LEU A 38 17.04 -34.24 -9.93
N ALA A 39 17.22 -34.92 -11.07
CA ALA A 39 16.31 -34.87 -12.20
C ALA A 39 14.87 -35.21 -11.80
N THR A 40 13.90 -34.48 -12.34
CA THR A 40 12.48 -34.80 -12.20
C THR A 40 12.16 -36.06 -13.01
N SER A 41 11.38 -36.96 -12.44
CA SER A 41 10.88 -38.14 -13.15
C SER A 41 9.42 -38.41 -12.79
N PRO A 42 8.62 -39.04 -13.67
CA PRO A 42 7.22 -39.37 -13.38
C PRO A 42 7.03 -40.23 -12.12
N GLY A 43 8.07 -40.98 -11.74
CA GLY A 43 8.08 -41.78 -10.53
C GLY A 43 8.31 -41.00 -9.23
N GLN A 44 8.46 -39.67 -9.27
CA GLN A 44 8.62 -38.79 -8.10
C GLN A 44 7.33 -37.98 -7.84
N ALA A 45 6.91 -37.87 -6.57
CA ALA A 45 5.64 -37.25 -6.17
C ALA A 45 5.79 -36.19 -5.06
N GLY A 46 6.92 -35.49 -5.07
CA GLY A 46 7.25 -34.41 -4.14
C GLY A 46 8.48 -34.68 -3.27
N ARG A 47 8.90 -33.63 -2.55
CA ARG A 47 10.16 -33.61 -1.79
C ARG A 47 9.98 -32.82 -0.49
N TRP A 48 10.66 -33.22 0.57
CA TRP A 48 10.69 -32.47 1.83
C TRP A 48 12.01 -32.72 2.55
N ILE A 49 12.29 -31.93 3.58
CA ILE A 49 13.46 -32.13 4.44
C ILE A 49 12.98 -32.77 5.74
N ASP A 50 13.58 -33.87 6.13
CA ASP A 50 13.38 -34.51 7.43
C ASP A 50 14.72 -34.74 8.12
N HIS A 51 14.85 -34.27 9.37
CA HIS A 51 16.09 -34.36 10.16
C HIS A 51 17.37 -33.95 9.38
N GLY A 52 17.28 -32.90 8.56
CA GLY A 52 18.40 -32.39 7.76
C GLY A 52 18.73 -33.21 6.50
N ARG A 53 17.86 -34.12 6.07
CA ARG A 53 18.04 -34.94 4.86
C ARG A 53 16.92 -34.69 3.85
N LEU A 54 17.26 -34.71 2.56
CA LEU A 54 16.25 -34.65 1.50
C LEU A 54 15.52 -36.00 1.39
N MET A 55 14.22 -35.95 1.59
CA MET A 55 13.29 -37.05 1.36
C MET A 55 12.57 -36.81 0.03
N VAL A 56 12.39 -37.87 -0.75
CA VAL A 56 11.69 -37.80 -2.05
C VAL A 56 10.63 -38.89 -2.11
N ALA A 57 9.38 -38.50 -2.32
CA ALA A 57 8.29 -39.43 -2.53
C ALA A 57 8.48 -40.14 -3.88
N VAL A 58 8.50 -41.48 -3.89
CA VAL A 58 8.69 -42.29 -5.09
C VAL A 58 7.64 -43.40 -5.21
N VAL A 59 7.26 -43.78 -6.44
CA VAL A 59 6.28 -44.85 -6.69
C VAL A 59 6.90 -46.14 -7.24
N ASP A 60 8.18 -46.11 -7.64
CA ASP A 60 8.87 -47.27 -8.19
C ASP A 60 10.37 -47.28 -7.84
N GLU A 61 11.01 -48.44 -8.09
CA GLU A 61 12.43 -48.64 -7.81
C GLU A 61 13.34 -47.83 -8.72
N THR A 62 12.90 -47.46 -9.93
CA THR A 62 13.71 -46.68 -10.87
C THR A 62 13.91 -45.27 -10.32
N ALA A 63 12.83 -44.64 -9.86
CA ALA A 63 12.89 -43.35 -9.16
C ALA A 63 13.65 -43.47 -7.83
N ALA A 64 13.44 -44.54 -7.06
CA ALA A 64 14.16 -44.76 -5.82
C ALA A 64 15.69 -44.85 -6.03
N ALA A 65 16.13 -45.55 -7.07
CA ALA A 65 17.54 -45.66 -7.43
C ALA A 65 18.14 -44.30 -7.83
N GLN A 66 17.41 -43.49 -8.59
CA GLN A 66 17.82 -42.12 -8.96
C GLN A 66 17.98 -41.24 -7.71
N VAL A 67 17.02 -41.29 -6.79
CA VAL A 67 17.03 -40.54 -5.53
C VAL A 67 18.23 -40.95 -4.67
N ARG A 68 18.50 -42.25 -4.51
CA ARG A 68 19.68 -42.74 -3.76
C ARG A 68 20.99 -42.33 -4.42
N ALA A 69 21.07 -42.40 -5.74
CA ALA A 69 22.26 -42.01 -6.50
C ALA A 69 22.59 -40.51 -6.32
N ALA A 70 21.57 -39.67 -6.14
CA ALA A 70 21.73 -38.25 -5.84
C ALA A 70 22.04 -37.97 -4.36
N GLY A 71 22.04 -38.97 -3.47
CA GLY A 71 22.31 -38.79 -2.03
C GLY A 71 21.07 -38.48 -1.18
N ALA A 72 19.87 -38.51 -1.76
CA ALA A 72 18.60 -38.34 -1.06
C ALA A 72 18.01 -39.69 -0.59
N ILE A 73 16.99 -39.62 0.27
CA ILE A 73 16.29 -40.82 0.77
C ILE A 73 14.95 -40.98 0.01
N PRO A 74 14.74 -42.11 -0.68
CA PRO A 74 13.44 -42.40 -1.26
C PRO A 74 12.45 -42.83 -0.19
N GLN A 75 11.24 -42.27 -0.26
CA GLN A 75 10.09 -42.68 0.53
C GLN A 75 9.03 -43.23 -0.43
N TYR A 76 8.69 -44.51 -0.32
CA TYR A 76 7.66 -45.08 -1.19
C TYR A 76 6.28 -44.53 -0.82
N VAL A 77 5.53 -44.16 -1.84
CA VAL A 77 4.17 -43.63 -1.72
C VAL A 77 3.24 -44.30 -2.73
N GLU A 78 1.94 -44.13 -2.54
CA GLU A 78 0.92 -44.75 -3.40
C GLU A 78 0.62 -43.92 -4.65
N ARG A 79 0.55 -42.59 -4.52
CA ARG A 79 0.13 -41.67 -5.58
C ARG A 79 1.34 -41.02 -6.23
N ASP A 80 1.36 -41.05 -7.56
CA ASP A 80 2.30 -40.25 -8.34
C ASP A 80 1.89 -38.77 -8.38
N GLN A 81 2.75 -37.93 -8.95
CA GLN A 81 2.49 -36.50 -9.07
C GLN A 81 1.23 -36.19 -9.91
N GLN A 82 0.99 -36.95 -10.99
CA GLN A 82 -0.14 -36.73 -11.88
C GLN A 82 -1.48 -37.00 -11.19
N GLN A 83 -1.53 -38.03 -10.35
CA GLN A 83 -2.68 -38.36 -9.52
C GLN A 83 -2.93 -37.28 -8.46
N LEU A 84 -1.88 -36.76 -7.82
CA LEU A 84 -1.99 -35.65 -6.86
C LEU A 84 -2.46 -34.35 -7.54
N ASP A 85 -1.96 -34.04 -8.74
CA ASP A 85 -2.40 -32.87 -9.52
C ASP A 85 -3.87 -32.99 -9.93
N HIS A 86 -4.31 -34.20 -10.33
CA HIS A 86 -5.72 -34.44 -10.66
C HIS A 86 -6.63 -34.26 -9.44
N LEU A 87 -6.22 -34.78 -8.27
CA LEU A 87 -6.92 -34.57 -7.00
C LEU A 87 -6.96 -33.09 -6.61
N LEU A 88 -5.84 -32.37 -6.78
CA LEU A 88 -5.78 -30.93 -6.49
C LEU A 88 -6.76 -30.17 -7.38
N ALA A 89 -6.83 -30.47 -8.67
CA ALA A 89 -7.78 -29.85 -9.59
C ALA A 89 -9.25 -30.18 -9.25
N GLN A 90 -9.53 -31.33 -8.63
CA GLN A 90 -10.87 -31.66 -8.10
C GLN A 90 -11.17 -30.84 -6.84
N VAL A 91 -10.21 -30.76 -5.91
CA VAL A 91 -10.31 -29.93 -4.69
C VAL A 91 -10.49 -28.45 -5.05
N ASP A 92 -9.71 -27.91 -5.98
CA ASP A 92 -9.80 -26.53 -6.49
C ASP A 92 -11.21 -26.19 -6.96
N ARG A 93 -11.82 -27.09 -7.75
CA ARG A 93 -13.18 -26.88 -8.28
C ARG A 93 -14.22 -26.81 -7.18
N ILE A 94 -14.12 -27.68 -6.17
CA ILE A 94 -15.03 -27.66 -5.03
C ILE A 94 -14.78 -26.39 -4.20
N ALA A 95 -13.52 -26.11 -3.88
CA ALA A 95 -13.09 -25.01 -3.01
C ALA A 95 -13.61 -23.63 -3.48
N ARG A 96 -13.71 -23.39 -4.80
CA ARG A 96 -14.28 -22.15 -5.38
C ARG A 96 -15.71 -21.81 -4.90
N SER A 97 -16.47 -22.81 -4.46
CA SER A 97 -17.85 -22.66 -3.96
C SER A 97 -17.97 -22.72 -2.44
N GLN A 98 -16.85 -22.93 -1.73
CA GLN A 98 -16.85 -23.14 -0.28
C GLN A 98 -16.39 -21.88 0.46
N GLN A 99 -17.01 -21.62 1.60
CA GLN A 99 -16.65 -20.52 2.51
C GLN A 99 -15.86 -21.08 3.71
N GLY A 100 -14.98 -20.27 4.31
CA GLY A 100 -14.26 -20.63 5.55
C GLY A 100 -13.04 -21.56 5.38
N LEU A 101 -12.66 -21.88 4.14
CA LEU A 101 -11.38 -22.54 3.84
C LEU A 101 -10.22 -21.58 4.10
N GLN A 102 -9.10 -22.13 4.56
CA GLN A 102 -7.88 -21.40 4.89
C GLN A 102 -6.79 -21.62 3.85
N SER A 103 -6.61 -22.87 3.41
CA SER A 103 -5.67 -23.21 2.33
C SER A 103 -6.02 -24.58 1.76
N TRP A 104 -5.59 -24.88 0.55
CA TRP A 104 -5.55 -26.25 0.04
C TRP A 104 -4.37 -26.45 -0.91
N GLY A 105 -3.79 -27.65 -0.92
CA GLY A 105 -2.59 -27.94 -1.71
C GLY A 105 -2.06 -29.35 -1.48
N ILE A 106 -1.08 -29.74 -2.27
CA ILE A 106 -0.42 -31.04 -2.14
C ILE A 106 0.50 -31.04 -0.91
N ASP A 107 0.33 -32.04 -0.05
CA ASP A 107 1.25 -32.37 1.04
C ASP A 107 2.07 -33.60 0.62
N PRO A 108 3.35 -33.41 0.22
CA PRO A 108 4.18 -34.51 -0.24
C PRO A 108 4.58 -35.47 0.89
N VAL A 109 4.53 -35.02 2.15
CA VAL A 109 4.87 -35.86 3.31
C VAL A 109 3.81 -36.93 3.52
N THR A 110 2.53 -36.57 3.34
CA THR A 110 1.41 -37.50 3.51
C THR A 110 0.82 -38.01 2.20
N ASN A 111 1.43 -37.67 1.07
CA ASN A 111 1.03 -38.09 -0.28
C ASN A 111 -0.47 -37.88 -0.56
N SER A 112 -0.96 -36.69 -0.21
CA SER A 112 -2.37 -36.32 -0.26
C SER A 112 -2.57 -34.84 -0.55
N VAL A 113 -3.75 -34.44 -1.00
CA VAL A 113 -4.16 -33.02 -1.01
C VAL A 113 -4.75 -32.67 0.34
N VAL A 114 -4.19 -31.67 1.02
CA VAL A 114 -4.67 -31.21 2.33
C VAL A 114 -5.52 -29.97 2.15
N VAL A 115 -6.72 -29.96 2.74
CA VAL A 115 -7.60 -28.79 2.83
C VAL A 115 -7.66 -28.34 4.30
N LYS A 116 -7.22 -27.12 4.59
CA LYS A 116 -7.29 -26.51 5.92
C LYS A 116 -8.55 -25.65 6.04
N THR A 117 -9.33 -25.82 7.10
CA THR A 117 -10.62 -25.13 7.30
C THR A 117 -10.86 -24.74 8.76
N ARG A 118 -11.62 -23.65 9.00
CA ARG A 118 -12.05 -23.23 10.35
C ARG A 118 -13.21 -24.05 10.89
N THR A 119 -14.10 -24.45 9.98
CA THR A 119 -15.33 -25.20 10.29
C THR A 119 -15.24 -26.61 9.73
N THR A 120 -16.01 -27.53 10.32
CA THR A 120 -16.17 -28.88 9.78
C THR A 120 -16.90 -28.80 8.43
N THR A 121 -16.34 -29.44 7.40
CA THR A 121 -16.97 -29.53 6.07
C THR A 121 -16.87 -30.95 5.53
N ASN A 122 -17.95 -31.40 4.89
CA ASN A 122 -18.03 -32.69 4.18
C ASN A 122 -17.92 -32.52 2.66
N ALA A 123 -17.66 -31.30 2.16
CA ALA A 123 -17.68 -30.98 0.73
C ALA A 123 -16.67 -31.80 -0.09
N PHE A 124 -15.60 -32.28 0.54
CA PHE A 124 -14.53 -33.04 -0.11
C PHE A 124 -14.64 -34.56 0.13
N ALA A 125 -15.66 -35.03 0.87
CA ALA A 125 -15.74 -36.42 1.29
C ALA A 125 -15.83 -37.43 0.13
N THR A 126 -16.35 -37.01 -1.02
CA THR A 126 -16.49 -37.84 -2.23
C THR A 126 -15.17 -38.04 -3.00
N LEU A 127 -14.11 -37.30 -2.66
CA LEU A 127 -12.80 -37.40 -3.33
C LEU A 127 -11.91 -38.52 -2.77
N GLY A 128 -12.36 -39.21 -1.72
CA GLY A 128 -11.69 -40.39 -1.17
C GLY A 128 -10.43 -40.07 -0.35
N GLU A 129 -9.64 -41.11 -0.08
CA GLU A 129 -8.49 -41.07 0.86
C GLU A 129 -7.32 -40.17 0.42
N GLY A 130 -7.31 -39.76 -0.85
CA GLY A 130 -6.32 -38.81 -1.37
C GLY A 130 -6.51 -37.36 -0.91
N VAL A 131 -7.62 -37.04 -0.22
CA VAL A 131 -7.90 -35.70 0.30
C VAL A 131 -8.09 -35.72 1.80
N ARG A 132 -7.33 -34.89 2.52
CA ARG A 132 -7.39 -34.77 3.98
C ARG A 132 -7.87 -33.39 4.40
N VAL A 133 -9.02 -33.34 5.07
CA VAL A 133 -9.56 -32.09 5.66
C VAL A 133 -9.01 -31.93 7.08
N VAL A 134 -8.31 -30.83 7.33
CA VAL A 134 -7.68 -30.51 8.62
C VAL A 134 -8.32 -29.26 9.20
N ARG A 135 -8.77 -29.35 10.45
CA ARG A 135 -9.29 -28.17 11.17
C ARG A 135 -8.12 -27.33 11.68
N VAL A 136 -8.16 -26.02 11.43
CA VAL A 136 -7.19 -25.05 11.94
C VAL A 136 -7.86 -24.01 12.84
N HIS A 137 -7.07 -23.42 13.72
CA HIS A 137 -7.56 -22.50 14.75
C HIS A 137 -7.26 -21.02 14.46
N SER A 138 -6.39 -20.72 13.51
CA SER A 138 -6.05 -19.35 13.06
C SER A 138 -6.59 -19.08 11.66
N ASP A 139 -6.99 -17.84 11.41
CA ASP A 139 -7.29 -17.36 10.06
C ASP A 139 -5.97 -16.97 9.37
N PHE A 140 -5.77 -17.36 8.12
CA PHE A 140 -4.81 -16.67 7.27
C PHE A 140 -5.47 -15.39 6.78
N ARG A 141 -4.97 -14.25 7.24
CA ARG A 141 -5.40 -12.93 6.77
C ARG A 141 -4.22 -12.22 6.12
N GLN A 142 -4.50 -11.53 5.03
CA GLN A 142 -3.58 -10.55 4.51
C GLN A 142 -3.48 -9.42 5.53
N GLN A 143 -2.26 -8.93 5.78
CA GLN A 143 -2.05 -7.78 6.66
C GLN A 143 -2.79 -6.57 6.08
N SER A 144 -3.56 -5.88 6.92
CA SER A 144 -4.44 -4.80 6.52
C SER A 144 -4.68 -3.82 7.66
N GLY A 145 -5.06 -2.60 7.31
CA GLY A 145 -5.39 -1.55 8.26
C GLY A 145 -5.58 -0.22 7.56
N GLU A 146 -5.91 0.80 8.33
CA GLU A 146 -5.97 2.17 7.86
C GLU A 146 -4.92 2.99 8.60
N VAL A 147 -4.23 3.87 7.88
CA VAL A 147 -3.25 4.79 8.43
C VAL A 147 -3.93 6.15 8.61
N ASN A 148 -4.23 6.49 9.87
CA ASN A 148 -4.79 7.79 10.25
C ASN A 148 -3.72 8.66 10.93
N PRO A 149 -3.75 10.00 10.74
CA PRO A 149 -3.04 10.92 11.61
C PRO A 149 -3.29 10.60 13.11
N GLY A 150 -2.23 10.49 13.89
CA GLY A 150 -2.26 10.16 15.31
C GLY A 150 -2.15 8.67 15.65
N ASP A 151 -2.31 7.77 14.68
CA ASP A 151 -2.16 6.33 14.93
C ASP A 151 -0.71 5.95 15.28
N PRO A 152 -0.50 4.91 16.11
CA PRO A 152 0.84 4.40 16.34
C PRO A 152 1.40 3.66 15.13
N TRP A 153 2.71 3.75 14.96
CA TRP A 153 3.49 2.87 14.09
C TRP A 153 4.86 2.57 14.71
N TRP A 154 5.49 1.48 14.29
CA TRP A 154 6.78 1.01 14.82
C TRP A 154 7.85 0.94 13.71
N PRO A 155 8.98 1.64 13.87
CA PRO A 155 10.16 1.48 13.02
C PRO A 155 10.94 0.24 13.46
N GLY A 156 10.88 -0.84 12.66
CA GLY A 156 11.58 -2.08 12.98
C GLY A 156 11.23 -2.60 14.39
N SER A 157 12.25 -2.73 15.24
CA SER A 157 12.12 -3.17 16.64
C SER A 157 12.20 -2.02 17.65
N GLU A 158 12.14 -0.77 17.21
CA GLU A 158 12.24 0.42 18.05
C GLU A 158 10.93 0.71 18.79
N SER A 159 10.96 1.72 19.67
CA SER A 159 9.74 2.27 20.28
C SER A 159 8.80 2.84 19.23
N ASN A 160 7.51 2.91 19.55
CA ASN A 160 6.54 3.49 18.63
C ASN A 160 6.80 4.98 18.39
N CYS A 161 6.40 5.42 17.22
CA CYS A 161 6.10 6.80 16.91
C CYS A 161 4.63 6.92 16.53
N SER A 162 4.21 8.13 16.19
CA SER A 162 2.87 8.45 15.73
C SER A 162 2.88 8.88 14.26
N VAL A 163 1.81 8.56 13.55
CA VAL A 163 1.58 8.99 12.17
C VAL A 163 1.24 10.47 12.18
N GLY A 164 1.92 11.26 11.35
CA GLY A 164 1.63 12.68 11.21
C GLY A 164 0.51 12.90 10.20
N PHE A 165 0.86 12.89 8.91
CA PHE A 165 -0.14 13.11 7.86
C PHE A 165 0.08 12.21 6.66
N PRO A 166 -0.96 11.47 6.23
CA PRO A 166 -0.89 10.73 4.99
C PRO A 166 -0.78 11.65 3.77
N ALA A 167 -0.03 11.19 2.79
CA ALA A 167 0.26 11.93 1.57
C ALA A 167 0.42 10.97 0.39
N THR A 168 0.35 11.52 -0.81
CA THR A 168 0.61 10.78 -2.06
C THR A 168 1.70 11.45 -2.87
N ASP A 169 2.54 10.66 -3.52
CA ASP A 169 3.42 11.18 -4.56
C ASP A 169 2.67 11.41 -5.88
N ALA A 170 3.39 11.91 -6.89
CA ALA A 170 2.82 12.18 -8.22
C ALA A 170 2.29 10.93 -8.94
N GLN A 171 2.72 9.73 -8.53
CA GLN A 171 2.27 8.45 -9.07
C GLN A 171 1.07 7.89 -8.29
N GLY A 172 0.63 8.57 -7.23
CA GLY A 172 -0.44 8.11 -6.36
C GLY A 172 -0.02 7.03 -5.36
N ASN A 173 1.29 6.79 -5.18
CA ASN A 173 1.72 5.87 -4.13
C ASN A 173 1.46 6.50 -2.77
N LYS A 174 1.07 5.65 -1.82
CA LYS A 174 0.68 6.04 -0.47
C LYS A 174 1.91 6.23 0.41
N HIS A 175 1.94 7.33 1.14
CA HIS A 175 2.97 7.65 2.13
C HIS A 175 2.30 8.23 3.37
N PHE A 176 3.04 8.31 4.47
CA PHE A 176 2.73 9.25 5.53
C PHE A 176 4.00 9.97 6.00
N LEU A 177 3.79 11.21 6.42
CA LEU A 177 4.79 12.05 7.07
C LEU A 177 4.82 11.75 8.58
N THR A 178 6.02 11.80 9.15
CA THR A 178 6.28 11.58 10.58
C THR A 178 7.58 12.31 10.97
N ALA A 179 8.06 12.15 12.19
CA ALA A 179 9.31 12.78 12.63
C ALA A 179 10.52 12.09 11.99
N GLY A 180 11.56 12.87 11.72
CA GLY A 180 12.80 12.40 11.12
C GLY A 180 13.57 11.48 12.05
N HIS A 181 13.58 11.78 13.35
CA HIS A 181 14.22 10.94 14.35
C HIS A 181 13.57 9.55 14.50
N CYS A 182 12.37 9.33 13.96
CA CYS A 182 11.73 8.01 13.86
C CYS A 182 12.10 7.24 12.58
N THR A 183 12.88 7.85 11.68
CA THR A 183 13.13 7.34 10.33
C THR A 183 14.63 7.34 9.97
N ASN A 184 15.52 7.32 10.97
CA ASN A 184 16.97 7.44 10.77
C ASN A 184 17.55 6.33 9.87
N ASP A 185 17.03 5.11 9.98
CA ASP A 185 17.54 3.95 9.26
C ASP A 185 16.94 3.83 7.85
N ALA A 186 17.82 3.71 6.85
CA ALA A 186 17.40 3.58 5.45
C ALA A 186 16.70 2.24 5.19
N ASN A 187 15.56 2.28 4.49
CA ASN A 187 14.75 1.12 4.11
C ASN A 187 14.29 0.25 5.30
N GLN A 188 14.12 0.85 6.47
CA GLN A 188 13.66 0.15 7.65
C GLN A 188 12.19 -0.27 7.49
N GLU A 189 11.83 -1.46 7.97
CA GLU A 189 10.45 -1.92 7.91
C GLU A 189 9.56 -1.13 8.87
N ALA A 190 8.35 -0.78 8.41
CA ALA A 190 7.35 -0.09 9.22
C ALA A 190 6.18 -1.01 9.53
N TYR A 191 5.76 -1.00 10.78
CA TYR A 191 4.72 -1.89 11.32
C TYR A 191 3.59 -1.08 11.95
N GLY A 192 2.35 -1.50 11.72
CA GLY A 192 1.17 -0.87 12.32
C GLY A 192 0.77 -1.47 13.67
N ALA A 193 1.54 -2.44 14.18
CA ALA A 193 1.32 -3.02 15.49
C ALA A 193 2.67 -3.41 16.14
N SER A 194 2.69 -3.37 17.47
CA SER A 194 3.87 -3.72 18.26
C SER A 194 4.38 -5.14 17.97
N GLY A 195 5.67 -5.38 18.23
CA GLY A 195 6.28 -6.70 18.09
C GLY A 195 6.53 -7.11 16.64
N GLN A 196 6.74 -6.14 15.74
CA GLN A 196 6.98 -6.38 14.32
C GLN A 196 5.84 -7.16 13.65
N THR A 197 4.61 -6.80 14.00
CA THR A 197 3.41 -7.43 13.44
C THR A 197 2.65 -6.44 12.58
N ASN A 198 1.90 -6.97 11.59
CA ASN A 198 1.11 -6.15 10.66
C ASN A 198 1.98 -5.09 9.94
N ARG A 199 2.95 -5.55 9.16
CA ARG A 199 3.79 -4.69 8.31
C ARG A 199 2.87 -3.84 7.45
N LEU A 200 3.18 -2.54 7.36
CA LEU A 200 2.45 -1.58 6.53
C LEU A 200 3.29 -1.06 5.36
N GLY A 201 4.61 -1.12 5.50
CA GLY A 201 5.52 -0.68 4.44
C GLY A 201 6.95 -0.44 4.89
N THR A 202 7.57 0.61 4.36
CA THR A 202 9.00 0.86 4.48
C THR A 202 9.28 2.33 4.80
N SER A 203 9.96 2.56 5.91
CA SER A 203 10.48 3.85 6.35
C SER A 203 11.76 4.22 5.59
N ASN A 204 11.93 5.53 5.36
CA ASN A 204 13.14 6.13 4.78
C ASN A 204 13.65 5.40 3.51
N VAL A 205 12.77 5.23 2.52
CA VAL A 205 13.10 4.51 1.29
C VAL A 205 14.32 5.14 0.60
N GLY A 206 15.35 4.33 0.35
CA GLY A 206 16.60 4.75 -0.28
C GLY A 206 17.48 5.66 0.57
N GLY A 207 17.17 5.87 1.86
CA GLY A 207 17.98 6.69 2.77
C GLY A 207 17.93 8.20 2.50
N THR A 208 16.94 8.68 1.77
CA THR A 208 16.80 10.11 1.35
C THR A 208 15.52 10.75 1.86
N ARG A 209 14.79 10.05 2.72
CA ARG A 209 13.42 10.33 3.14
C ARG A 209 13.35 10.56 4.66
N SER A 210 14.44 11.04 5.24
CA SER A 210 14.57 11.38 6.66
C SER A 210 15.49 12.60 6.82
N VAL A 211 15.12 13.51 7.71
CA VAL A 211 15.92 14.63 8.19
C VAL A 211 15.77 14.68 9.70
N ASN A 212 16.86 14.43 10.41
CA ASN A 212 17.00 14.67 11.86
C ASN A 212 18.30 15.44 12.07
N ALA A 213 18.27 16.70 11.67
CA ALA A 213 19.46 17.54 11.56
C ALA A 213 19.04 19.01 11.67
N ARG A 214 20.01 19.92 11.54
CA ARG A 214 19.75 21.37 11.59
C ARG A 214 18.65 21.86 10.65
N GLU A 215 18.50 21.19 9.51
CA GLU A 215 17.44 21.47 8.54
C GLU A 215 16.02 21.24 9.10
N GLY A 216 15.81 20.23 9.95
CA GLY A 216 14.46 19.89 10.42
C GLY A 216 14.38 18.52 11.11
N ASP A 217 13.17 18.18 11.55
CA ASP A 217 12.81 16.86 12.11
C ASP A 217 11.60 16.28 11.38
N MET A 218 11.85 15.67 10.23
CA MET A 218 10.80 15.19 9.33
C MET A 218 11.24 13.92 8.60
N GLY A 219 10.29 13.03 8.34
CA GLY A 219 10.53 11.76 7.66
C GLY A 219 9.31 11.28 6.89
N VAL A 220 9.55 10.34 5.98
CA VAL A 220 8.51 9.73 5.14
C VAL A 220 8.56 8.21 5.29
N VAL A 221 7.38 7.63 5.48
CA VAL A 221 7.17 6.19 5.41
C VAL A 221 6.29 5.88 4.20
N ALA A 222 6.77 4.98 3.33
CA ALA A 222 6.00 4.48 2.20
C ALA A 222 5.07 3.37 2.67
N VAL A 223 3.77 3.48 2.39
CA VAL A 223 2.75 2.47 2.72
C VAL A 223 2.62 1.55 1.51
N THR A 224 3.45 0.50 1.49
CA THR A 224 3.62 -0.39 0.33
C THR A 224 2.72 -1.62 0.39
N GLU A 225 2.24 -1.99 1.58
CA GLU A 225 1.43 -3.19 1.71
C GLU A 225 0.01 -2.96 1.15
N PRO A 226 -0.48 -3.87 0.29
CA PRO A 226 -1.72 -3.64 -0.47
C PRO A 226 -2.98 -3.64 0.39
N GLY A 227 -2.97 -4.32 1.54
CA GLY A 227 -4.09 -4.34 2.47
C GLY A 227 -4.21 -3.08 3.33
N TRP A 228 -3.27 -2.14 3.23
CA TRP A 228 -3.30 -0.91 4.01
C TRP A 228 -3.87 0.26 3.22
N THR A 229 -4.75 1.06 3.82
CA THR A 229 -5.24 2.33 3.26
C THR A 229 -4.67 3.52 4.03
N VAL A 230 -4.79 4.71 3.47
CA VAL A 230 -4.44 5.99 4.10
C VAL A 230 -5.69 6.84 4.18
N SER A 231 -5.84 7.61 5.25
CA SER A 231 -7.05 8.38 5.55
C SER A 231 -6.73 9.82 5.95
N PRO A 232 -7.52 10.83 5.51
CA PRO A 232 -7.37 12.20 5.97
C PRO A 232 -7.99 12.43 7.36
N ASN A 233 -8.60 11.42 7.98
CA ASN A 233 -9.32 11.57 9.24
C ASN A 233 -8.38 11.35 10.42
N VAL A 234 -8.20 12.38 11.25
CA VAL A 234 -7.35 12.31 12.43
C VAL A 234 -8.00 11.46 13.50
N ASN A 235 -7.25 10.51 14.06
CA ASN A 235 -7.64 9.79 15.25
C ASN A 235 -7.65 10.74 16.44
N THR A 236 -8.82 11.05 16.98
CA THR A 236 -8.99 11.96 18.14
C THR A 236 -9.33 11.17 19.41
N TRP A 237 -8.99 9.88 19.44
CA TRP A 237 -8.93 9.02 20.62
C TRP A 237 -10.23 8.97 21.43
N GLY A 238 -11.34 8.74 20.72
CA GLY A 238 -12.69 8.63 21.30
C GLY A 238 -13.54 9.89 21.13
N GLN A 239 -12.97 10.97 20.60
CA GLN A 239 -13.73 12.09 20.04
C GLN A 239 -14.09 11.83 18.57
N PRO A 240 -14.98 12.64 17.96
CA PRO A 240 -15.18 12.62 16.52
C PRO A 240 -13.88 12.93 15.78
N ALA A 241 -13.60 12.20 14.70
CA ALA A 241 -12.42 12.44 13.89
C ALA A 241 -12.44 13.84 13.25
N VAL A 242 -11.26 14.44 13.10
CA VAL A 242 -11.10 15.70 12.36
C VAL A 242 -10.59 15.37 10.96
N THR A 243 -11.38 15.65 9.94
CA THR A 243 -10.95 15.48 8.55
C THR A 243 -10.03 16.62 8.13
N VAL A 244 -8.80 16.30 7.76
CA VAL A 244 -7.83 17.25 7.21
C VAL A 244 -8.30 17.73 5.85
N THR A 245 -8.37 19.04 5.63
CA THR A 245 -8.82 19.63 4.35
C THR A 245 -7.72 20.41 3.62
N GLY A 246 -6.58 20.60 4.26
CA GLY A 246 -5.45 21.34 3.69
C GLY A 246 -4.28 21.42 4.64
N ALA A 247 -3.21 22.07 4.19
CA ALA A 247 -2.05 22.41 5.00
C ALA A 247 -1.95 23.93 5.14
N ALA A 248 -1.49 24.39 6.29
CA ALA A 248 -1.21 25.80 6.52
C ALA A 248 -0.04 25.96 7.49
N GLU A 249 0.58 27.13 7.47
CA GLU A 249 1.53 27.52 8.51
C GLU A 249 0.79 27.80 9.83
N ALA A 250 1.47 27.50 10.95
CA ALA A 250 1.04 27.91 12.28
C ALA A 250 1.31 29.41 12.50
N ILE A 251 0.42 30.09 13.21
CA ILE A 251 0.57 31.50 13.59
C ILE A 251 0.61 31.58 15.12
N VAL A 252 1.51 32.40 15.67
CA VAL A 252 1.55 32.65 17.12
C VAL A 252 0.19 33.14 17.61
N GLY A 253 -0.34 32.50 18.65
CA GLY A 253 -1.68 32.72 19.17
C GLY A 253 -2.76 31.79 18.61
N ASP A 254 -2.47 30.99 17.57
CA ASP A 254 -3.40 29.98 17.06
C ASP A 254 -3.69 28.93 18.13
N THR A 255 -4.96 28.51 18.24
CA THR A 255 -5.30 27.25 18.90
C THR A 255 -4.89 26.10 18.00
N VAL A 256 -4.04 25.21 18.52
CA VAL A 256 -3.60 24.00 17.82
C VAL A 256 -3.88 22.77 18.67
N CYS A 257 -4.26 21.67 18.01
CA CYS A 257 -4.52 20.38 18.65
C CYS A 257 -3.56 19.32 18.14
N HIS A 258 -3.05 18.53 19.07
CA HIS A 258 -2.14 17.42 18.85
C HIS A 258 -2.90 16.08 18.86
N SER A 259 -2.53 15.16 17.98
CA SER A 259 -2.88 13.74 18.08
C SER A 259 -1.64 12.84 18.06
N GLY A 260 -1.54 11.94 19.05
CA GLY A 260 -0.44 10.98 19.18
C GLY A 260 -0.81 9.75 20.03
N ASN A 261 0.07 8.75 20.03
CA ASN A 261 -0.17 7.46 20.67
C ASN A 261 -0.10 7.47 22.20
N THR A 262 0.44 8.51 22.82
CA THR A 262 0.69 8.56 24.26
C THR A 262 -0.25 9.57 24.93
N ALA A 263 -0.64 9.29 26.17
CA ALA A 263 -1.52 10.19 26.93
C ALA A 263 -0.94 11.62 26.96
N PRO A 264 -1.74 12.67 26.70
CA PRO A 264 -3.21 12.68 26.65
C PRO A 264 -3.86 12.20 25.34
N ASN A 265 -3.07 11.79 24.34
CA ASN A 265 -3.45 11.32 23.01
C ASN A 265 -4.09 12.37 22.10
N TRP A 266 -4.96 13.23 22.65
CA TRP A 266 -5.58 14.36 21.97
C TRP A 266 -5.64 15.57 22.90
N GLU A 267 -4.84 16.59 22.63
CA GLU A 267 -4.73 17.78 23.49
C GLU A 267 -4.57 19.04 22.67
N CYS A 268 -5.21 20.13 23.12
CA CYS A 268 -5.13 21.42 22.45
C CYS A 268 -4.44 22.47 23.32
N GLY A 269 -3.77 23.40 22.67
CA GLY A 269 -3.03 24.49 23.30
C GLY A 269 -2.91 25.68 22.36
N THR A 270 -1.96 26.56 22.67
CA THR A 270 -1.73 27.78 21.90
C THR A 270 -0.31 27.79 21.37
N VAL A 271 -0.13 28.17 20.10
CA VAL A 271 1.19 28.41 19.52
C VAL A 271 1.81 29.63 20.19
N THR A 272 2.99 29.46 20.78
CA THR A 272 3.69 30.51 21.53
C THR A 272 4.83 31.13 20.75
N ALA A 273 5.51 30.35 19.90
CA ALA A 273 6.52 30.84 18.98
C ALA A 273 6.55 30.02 17.68
N VAL A 274 7.10 30.63 16.62
CA VAL A 274 7.39 30.00 15.33
C VAL A 274 8.84 30.30 14.93
N ASN A 275 9.42 29.51 14.02
CA ASN A 275 10.78 29.67 13.52
C ASN A 275 11.85 29.71 14.65
N GLN A 276 11.73 28.79 15.60
CA GLN A 276 12.67 28.63 16.71
C GLN A 276 13.79 27.65 16.34
N SER A 277 15.00 27.94 16.81
CA SER A 277 16.09 26.96 16.87
C SER A 277 16.02 26.25 18.22
N ILE A 278 15.81 24.94 18.20
CA ILE A 278 15.72 24.11 19.40
C ILE A 278 16.99 23.27 19.52
N ASP A 279 17.62 23.32 20.68
CA ASP A 279 18.77 22.49 21.02
C ASP A 279 18.33 21.31 21.90
N TYR A 280 18.28 20.11 21.31
CA TYR A 280 17.99 18.86 22.03
C TYR A 280 19.22 18.32 22.78
N GLY A 281 20.37 19.01 22.74
CA GLY A 281 21.63 18.65 23.37
C GLY A 281 22.51 17.74 22.51
N ASN A 282 21.91 16.89 21.68
CA ASN A 282 22.59 16.08 20.68
C ASN A 282 22.46 16.63 19.25
N VAL A 283 21.39 17.39 18.98
CA VAL A 283 21.11 18.03 17.70
C VAL A 283 20.44 19.38 17.92
N VAL A 284 20.83 20.38 17.12
CA VAL A 284 20.12 21.66 17.03
C VAL A 284 19.29 21.62 15.76
N ILE A 285 18.01 21.94 15.85
CA ILE A 285 17.05 21.93 14.73
C ILE A 285 16.43 23.32 14.60
N ASP A 286 16.46 23.88 13.39
CA ASP A 286 15.89 25.20 13.10
C ASP A 286 14.43 25.11 12.61
N GLY A 287 13.71 26.23 12.58
CA GLY A 287 12.41 26.34 11.92
C GLY A 287 11.22 25.77 12.70
N LEU A 288 11.41 25.31 13.94
CA LEU A 288 10.36 24.65 14.72
C LEU A 288 9.40 25.67 15.36
N SER A 289 8.21 25.19 15.73
CA SER A 289 7.20 25.97 16.45
C SER A 289 6.96 25.39 17.84
N THR A 290 6.64 26.24 18.82
CA THR A 290 6.37 25.84 20.21
C THR A 290 4.91 26.10 20.60
N THR A 291 4.40 25.31 21.54
CA THR A 291 3.00 25.33 21.96
C THR A 291 2.84 24.94 23.42
N THR A 292 1.78 25.44 24.05
CA THR A 292 1.43 25.11 25.45
C THR A 292 0.80 23.74 25.63
N ALA A 293 0.38 23.06 24.56
CA ALA A 293 -0.22 21.73 24.64
C ALA A 293 0.78 20.67 25.08
N CYS A 294 0.28 19.68 25.81
CA CYS A 294 1.04 18.55 26.32
C CYS A 294 1.33 17.49 25.27
N SER A 295 2.47 16.83 25.43
CA SER A 295 2.88 15.63 24.70
C SER A 295 3.80 14.79 25.57
N GLU A 296 3.96 13.52 25.21
CA GLU A 296 4.83 12.57 25.89
C GLU A 296 5.64 11.73 24.89
N GLY A 297 6.66 11.03 25.39
CA GLY A 297 7.47 10.12 24.57
C GLY A 297 6.60 9.05 23.87
N GLY A 298 6.68 8.99 22.54
CA GLY A 298 5.84 8.13 21.69
C GLY A 298 4.85 8.91 20.81
N ASP A 299 4.65 10.19 21.11
CA ASP A 299 3.89 11.13 20.27
C ASP A 299 4.68 11.63 19.06
N SER A 300 5.98 11.36 19.03
CA SER A 300 6.90 11.73 17.95
C SER A 300 6.32 11.46 16.57
N GLY A 301 6.29 12.49 15.73
CA GLY A 301 5.73 12.47 14.39
C GLY A 301 4.23 12.69 14.30
N GLY A 302 3.50 12.70 15.43
CA GLY A 302 2.06 12.89 15.51
C GLY A 302 1.56 14.21 14.92
N ALA A 303 0.25 14.28 14.68
CA ALA A 303 -0.37 15.34 13.92
C ALA A 303 -0.64 16.60 14.76
N TRP A 304 -0.27 17.78 14.26
CA TRP A 304 -0.73 19.07 14.78
C TRP A 304 -1.69 19.74 13.81
N LEU A 305 -2.85 20.16 14.31
CA LEU A 305 -3.91 20.78 13.53
C LEU A 305 -4.30 22.16 14.05
N ARG A 306 -4.59 23.07 13.12
CA ARG A 306 -5.37 24.29 13.38
C ARG A 306 -6.75 24.13 12.74
N GLY A 307 -7.77 23.86 13.55
CA GLY A 307 -9.07 23.46 13.03
C GLY A 307 -8.93 22.19 12.19
N ASN A 308 -9.20 22.28 10.89
CA ASN A 308 -9.06 21.18 9.93
C ASN A 308 -7.83 21.30 9.01
N GLN A 309 -6.90 22.21 9.32
CA GLN A 309 -5.65 22.39 8.58
C GLN A 309 -4.51 21.65 9.29
N ALA A 310 -3.75 20.86 8.54
CA ALA A 310 -2.49 20.30 9.00
C ALA A 310 -1.46 21.43 9.15
N VAL A 311 -0.84 21.56 10.33
CA VAL A 311 0.18 22.59 10.59
C VAL A 311 1.55 22.03 10.96
N GLY A 312 1.63 20.82 11.51
CA GLY A 312 2.94 20.28 11.88
C GLY A 312 3.00 18.83 12.30
N LEU A 313 4.23 18.31 12.34
CA LEU A 313 4.62 16.99 12.79
C LEU A 313 5.25 17.14 14.17
N HIS A 314 4.78 16.41 15.17
CA HIS A 314 5.33 16.50 16.52
C HIS A 314 6.82 16.12 16.52
N SER A 315 7.68 16.97 17.10
CA SER A 315 9.14 16.72 17.15
C SER A 315 9.57 16.31 18.56
N GLY A 316 9.05 16.99 19.58
CA GLY A 316 9.37 16.69 20.98
C GLY A 316 8.71 17.68 21.92
N GLY A 317 9.10 17.65 23.19
CA GLY A 317 8.51 18.48 24.23
C GLY A 317 9.15 18.24 25.58
N ASN A 318 8.63 18.92 26.59
CA ASN A 318 9.06 18.71 27.97
C ASN A 318 8.56 17.36 28.47
N SER A 319 9.40 16.59 29.17
CA SER A 319 9.01 15.32 29.81
C SER A 319 8.05 15.47 30.99
N THR A 320 7.61 16.68 31.28
CA THR A 320 6.63 17.00 32.32
C THR A 320 5.91 18.26 31.90
N CYS A 321 4.60 18.16 31.76
CA CYS A 321 3.77 19.30 31.42
C CYS A 321 3.65 20.30 32.55
N SER A 322 3.99 21.55 32.24
CA SER A 322 3.85 22.68 33.14
C SER A 322 2.79 23.65 32.61
N PRO A 323 1.87 24.15 33.46
CA PRO A 323 0.92 25.17 33.05
C PRO A 323 1.64 26.46 32.59
N ASN A 324 1.24 26.99 31.42
CA ASN A 324 1.77 28.24 30.82
C ASN A 324 3.24 28.20 30.37
N GLU A 325 3.81 27.02 30.13
CA GLU A 325 5.11 26.86 29.51
C GLU A 325 4.98 26.33 28.07
N ASP A 326 6.06 26.42 27.31
CA ASP A 326 6.20 25.73 26.02
C ASP A 326 6.41 24.24 26.32
N ASN A 327 5.34 23.46 26.20
CA ASN A 327 5.32 22.04 26.54
C ASN A 327 5.63 21.15 25.34
N SER A 328 5.34 21.61 24.12
CA SER A 328 5.55 20.82 22.90
C SER A 328 6.15 21.65 21.77
N ILE A 329 6.85 20.95 20.89
CA ILE A 329 7.56 21.44 19.72
C ILE A 329 7.09 20.66 18.49
N PHE A 330 6.85 21.35 17.37
CA PHE A 330 6.50 20.70 16.12
C PHE A 330 7.23 21.29 14.91
N GLN A 331 7.52 20.42 13.95
CA GLN A 331 8.07 20.71 12.63
C GLN A 331 6.92 21.11 11.67
N PRO A 332 7.01 22.24 10.95
CA PRO A 332 6.03 22.58 9.92
C PRO A 332 5.85 21.49 8.88
N VAL A 333 4.59 21.09 8.62
CA VAL A 333 4.27 19.98 7.70
C VAL A 333 4.47 20.36 6.23
N THR A 334 4.28 21.64 5.91
CA THR A 334 4.44 22.21 4.56
C THR A 334 5.87 22.05 4.05
N GLU A 335 6.86 22.16 4.93
CA GLU A 335 8.27 21.96 4.59
C GLU A 335 8.54 20.51 4.15
N ALA A 336 8.04 19.53 4.90
CA ALA A 336 8.17 18.12 4.57
C ALA A 336 7.47 17.77 3.23
N LEU A 337 6.26 18.28 3.02
CA LEU A 337 5.51 18.10 1.76
C LEU A 337 6.30 18.66 0.56
N ALA A 338 6.84 19.87 0.70
CA ALA A 338 7.61 20.54 -0.35
C ALA A 338 8.93 19.81 -0.64
N LYS A 339 9.70 19.46 0.40
CA LYS A 339 11.01 18.79 0.27
C LYS A 339 10.92 17.50 -0.56
N TRP A 340 9.85 16.75 -0.38
CA TRP A 340 9.67 15.43 -0.97
C TRP A 340 8.65 15.37 -2.10
N ASN A 341 8.14 16.53 -2.53
CA ASN A 341 7.12 16.68 -3.56
C ASN A 341 5.92 15.76 -3.33
N LEU A 342 5.41 15.78 -2.10
CA LEU A 342 4.26 15.00 -1.67
C LEU A 342 3.02 15.89 -1.61
N THR A 343 1.89 15.32 -2.03
CA THR A 343 0.57 15.96 -1.93
C THR A 343 -0.12 15.44 -0.68
N LEU A 344 -0.47 16.33 0.25
CA LEU A 344 -1.24 15.96 1.44
C LEU A 344 -2.56 15.29 1.05
N LEU A 345 -2.93 14.21 1.75
CA LEU A 345 -4.24 13.61 1.61
C LEU A 345 -5.28 14.45 2.38
N THR A 346 -6.31 14.90 1.68
CA THR A 346 -7.36 15.77 2.24
C THR A 346 -8.75 15.22 1.96
N GLY A 347 -9.71 15.45 2.88
CA GLY A 347 -11.14 15.26 2.65
C GLY A 347 -11.89 16.58 2.42
N SER A 348 -13.18 16.51 2.05
CA SER A 348 -14.07 17.66 1.92
C SER A 348 -14.80 17.94 3.23
N SER A 349 -14.94 19.23 3.62
CA SER A 349 -15.55 19.67 4.89
C SER A 349 -17.09 19.75 4.88
N ASP A 350 -17.78 18.81 4.22
CA ASP A 350 -19.24 18.77 4.28
C ASP A 350 -19.71 17.84 5.42
N PRO A 351 -20.32 18.35 6.50
CA PRO A 351 -20.81 17.54 7.61
C PRO A 351 -22.10 16.81 7.20
N GLY A 352 -21.96 15.75 6.41
CA GLY A 352 -23.12 14.99 5.95
C GLY A 352 -22.85 13.71 5.15
N ASP A 353 -21.60 13.34 4.87
CA ASP A 353 -21.32 12.16 4.06
C ASP A 353 -20.52 11.11 4.86
N PRO A 354 -21.12 9.97 5.24
CA PRO A 354 -20.36 8.86 5.82
C PRO A 354 -19.42 8.25 4.77
N ASP A 355 -18.20 7.98 5.21
CA ASP A 355 -17.07 7.29 4.57
C ASP A 355 -17.42 6.32 3.42
N PRO A 356 -16.65 6.26 2.31
CA PRO A 356 -17.16 5.62 1.13
C PRO A 356 -16.78 4.13 1.11
N ASP A 357 -17.75 3.30 1.50
CA ASP A 357 -17.91 1.92 1.01
C ASP A 357 -17.89 1.92 -0.56
N PRO A 358 -17.54 0.83 -1.26
CA PRO A 358 -17.44 0.78 -2.73
C PRO A 358 -18.82 0.62 -3.39
N GLY A 359 -19.78 1.47 -3.01
CA GLY A 359 -21.10 1.61 -3.64
C GLY A 359 -21.16 2.73 -4.69
N GLU A 360 -22.25 2.80 -5.46
CA GLU A 360 -22.55 3.83 -6.48
C GLU A 360 -22.09 5.23 -6.01
N ARG A 361 -21.12 5.86 -6.69
CA ARG A 361 -20.67 7.22 -6.33
C ARG A 361 -21.00 8.21 -7.43
N THR A 362 -21.52 9.38 -7.04
CA THR A 362 -21.85 10.45 -7.97
C THR A 362 -20.78 11.54 -7.98
N TYR A 363 -20.28 11.87 -9.17
CA TYR A 363 -19.32 12.95 -9.40
C TYR A 363 -20.00 14.03 -10.24
N SER A 364 -19.74 15.31 -9.95
CA SER A 364 -20.36 16.42 -10.69
C SER A 364 -19.37 17.52 -11.09
N ASN A 365 -19.77 18.31 -12.08
CA ASN A 365 -19.12 19.56 -12.43
C ASN A 365 -20.18 20.62 -12.71
N GLY A 366 -20.30 21.58 -11.78
CA GLY A 366 -21.23 22.71 -11.83
C GLY A 366 -20.66 23.99 -12.46
N THR A 367 -19.60 23.88 -13.28
CA THR A 367 -19.09 25.03 -14.04
C THR A 367 -19.99 25.27 -15.24
N ASP A 368 -20.39 26.52 -15.44
CA ASP A 368 -21.19 26.90 -16.60
C ASP A 368 -20.40 26.78 -17.90
N TYR A 369 -20.92 26.00 -18.85
CA TYR A 369 -20.39 25.92 -20.21
C TYR A 369 -21.44 26.38 -21.23
N PRO A 370 -21.14 27.40 -22.05
CA PRO A 370 -22.04 27.84 -23.10
C PRO A 370 -22.16 26.76 -24.19
N ILE A 371 -23.40 26.44 -24.56
CA ILE A 371 -23.74 25.59 -25.69
C ILE A 371 -24.05 26.54 -26.86
N ARG A 372 -23.20 26.51 -27.88
CA ARG A 372 -23.28 27.41 -29.04
C ARG A 372 -23.42 26.61 -30.33
N ASP A 373 -24.12 27.19 -31.29
CA ASP A 373 -24.28 26.67 -32.64
C ASP A 373 -22.97 26.14 -33.21
N PHE A 374 -23.00 24.90 -33.69
CA PHE A 374 -21.89 24.21 -34.35
C PHE A 374 -20.61 24.09 -33.51
N GLN A 375 -20.72 24.26 -32.19
CA GLN A 375 -19.63 24.06 -31.24
C GLN A 375 -19.91 22.90 -30.30
N VAL A 376 -18.85 22.43 -29.65
CA VAL A 376 -18.93 21.38 -28.64
C VAL A 376 -18.52 21.97 -27.30
N ALA A 377 -19.46 22.04 -26.37
CA ALA A 377 -19.18 22.26 -24.96
C ALA A 377 -18.56 20.98 -24.38
N VAL A 378 -17.46 21.13 -23.64
CA VAL A 378 -16.72 20.02 -23.04
C VAL A 378 -16.56 20.31 -21.56
N SER A 379 -17.06 19.41 -20.73
CA SER A 379 -16.94 19.47 -19.28
C SER A 379 -16.43 18.14 -18.76
N SER A 380 -15.45 18.17 -17.86
CA SER A 380 -14.83 16.97 -17.32
C SER A 380 -14.98 16.90 -15.82
N VAL A 381 -15.08 15.67 -15.30
CA VAL A 381 -15.05 15.39 -13.86
C VAL A 381 -14.04 14.27 -13.61
N LYS A 382 -13.28 14.40 -12.52
CA LYS A 382 -12.31 13.37 -12.10
C LYS A 382 -12.98 12.46 -11.10
N ALA A 383 -13.27 11.22 -11.52
CA ALA A 383 -13.79 10.20 -10.63
C ALA A 383 -12.66 9.50 -9.88
N THR A 384 -12.85 9.32 -8.58
CA THR A 384 -11.90 8.62 -7.69
C THR A 384 -12.37 7.21 -7.30
N THR A 385 -13.56 6.79 -7.74
CA THR A 385 -14.11 5.44 -7.48
C THR A 385 -13.20 4.41 -8.12
N THR A 386 -12.63 3.53 -7.30
CA THR A 386 -11.83 2.40 -7.77
C THR A 386 -12.75 1.25 -8.20
N GLY A 387 -12.30 0.41 -9.13
CA GLY A 387 -13.09 -0.72 -9.66
C GLY A 387 -13.69 -0.48 -11.05
N ARG A 388 -14.66 -1.32 -11.43
CA ARG A 388 -15.40 -1.23 -12.70
C ARG A 388 -16.68 -0.42 -12.49
N THR A 389 -17.15 0.22 -13.56
CA THR A 389 -18.42 0.94 -13.56
C THR A 389 -19.61 0.03 -13.26
N ASN A 390 -20.53 0.49 -12.40
CA ASN A 390 -21.83 -0.12 -12.23
C ASN A 390 -22.70 0.17 -13.46
N SER A 391 -23.11 -0.90 -14.17
CA SER A 391 -23.88 -0.78 -15.40
C SER A 391 -25.39 -0.93 -15.12
N PRO A 392 -26.24 0.01 -15.57
CA PRO A 392 -25.91 1.16 -16.39
C PRO A 392 -25.38 2.35 -15.57
N VAL A 393 -24.37 3.03 -16.11
CA VAL A 393 -23.88 4.31 -15.61
C VAL A 393 -24.96 5.37 -15.84
N LYS A 394 -25.28 6.15 -14.81
CA LYS A 394 -26.25 7.25 -14.91
C LYS A 394 -25.53 8.57 -15.12
N VAL A 395 -26.01 9.38 -16.05
CA VAL A 395 -25.49 10.73 -16.31
C VAL A 395 -26.64 11.72 -16.26
N THR A 396 -26.59 12.68 -15.34
CA THR A 396 -27.58 13.75 -15.24
C THR A 396 -27.00 15.03 -15.82
N VAL A 397 -27.72 15.65 -16.76
CA VAL A 397 -27.35 16.91 -17.40
C VAL A 397 -28.35 17.97 -16.99
N GLU A 398 -27.84 19.10 -16.49
CA GLU A 398 -28.62 20.24 -16.01
C GLU A 398 -28.23 21.49 -16.77
N GLY A 399 -29.22 22.20 -17.29
CA GLY A 399 -28.97 23.37 -18.11
C GLY A 399 -30.19 23.81 -18.88
N ASN A 400 -29.97 24.63 -19.90
CA ASN A 400 -31.00 25.07 -20.82
C ASN A 400 -30.52 24.95 -22.27
N HIS A 401 -31.48 24.69 -23.15
CA HIS A 401 -31.37 24.79 -24.61
C HIS A 401 -32.78 24.81 -25.17
N THR A 402 -33.07 25.61 -26.18
CA THR A 402 -34.42 25.76 -26.74
C THR A 402 -34.80 24.63 -27.71
N CYS A 403 -33.81 23.95 -28.30
CA CYS A 403 -34.01 22.76 -29.14
C CYS A 403 -33.13 21.59 -28.70
N LEU A 404 -33.72 20.58 -28.07
CA LEU A 404 -33.05 19.37 -27.61
C LEU A 404 -32.62 18.48 -28.80
N GLU A 405 -33.40 18.50 -29.88
CA GLU A 405 -33.18 17.74 -31.10
C GLU A 405 -31.91 18.19 -31.86
N ASP A 406 -31.37 19.37 -31.56
CA ASP A 406 -30.09 19.82 -32.11
C ASP A 406 -28.89 19.26 -31.34
N LEU A 407 -29.10 18.80 -30.11
CA LEU A 407 -28.02 18.40 -29.22
C LEU A 407 -27.58 16.95 -29.44
N ASN A 408 -26.30 16.79 -29.76
CA ASN A 408 -25.58 15.53 -29.67
C ASN A 408 -24.79 15.46 -28.37
N ILE A 409 -25.26 14.65 -27.42
CA ILE A 409 -24.70 14.52 -26.07
C ILE A 409 -23.99 13.17 -25.95
N SER A 410 -22.73 13.21 -25.54
CA SER A 410 -21.88 12.03 -25.41
C SER A 410 -21.02 12.09 -24.15
N LEU A 411 -20.75 10.91 -23.61
CA LEU A 411 -19.83 10.67 -22.51
C LEU A 411 -18.56 10.02 -23.06
N VAL A 412 -17.40 10.52 -22.64
CA VAL A 412 -16.10 9.92 -22.93
C VAL A 412 -15.52 9.36 -21.64
N ALA A 413 -15.26 8.06 -21.63
CA ALA A 413 -14.68 7.35 -20.50
C ALA A 413 -13.18 7.64 -20.34
N PRO A 414 -12.57 7.30 -19.18
CA PRO A 414 -11.13 7.44 -18.96
C PRO A 414 -10.27 6.69 -19.97
N SER A 415 -10.78 5.59 -20.54
CA SER A 415 -10.14 4.84 -21.63
C SER A 415 -10.12 5.59 -22.97
N GLY A 416 -10.84 6.71 -23.09
CA GLY A 416 -11.09 7.43 -24.33
C GLY A 416 -12.27 6.89 -25.14
N ARG A 417 -12.98 5.87 -24.65
CA ARG A 417 -14.16 5.30 -25.34
C ARG A 417 -15.36 6.24 -25.23
N TRP A 418 -16.11 6.33 -26.33
CA TRP A 418 -17.29 7.18 -26.45
C TRP A 418 -18.59 6.42 -26.26
N TYR A 419 -19.51 7.07 -25.56
CA TYR A 419 -20.85 6.59 -25.24
C TYR A 419 -21.86 7.67 -25.62
N TYR A 420 -22.78 7.35 -26.54
CA TYR A 420 -23.84 8.29 -26.91
C TYR A 420 -24.96 8.27 -25.88
N LEU A 421 -25.26 9.42 -25.31
CA LEU A 421 -26.40 9.62 -24.41
C LEU A 421 -27.61 10.12 -25.19
N GLN A 422 -27.36 11.00 -26.16
CA GLN A 422 -28.36 11.51 -27.09
C GLN A 422 -27.73 11.82 -28.44
N ARG A 423 -28.46 11.56 -29.52
CA ARG A 423 -28.08 11.98 -30.86
C ARG A 423 -28.99 13.11 -31.29
N SER A 424 -28.43 14.09 -31.99
CA SER A 424 -29.22 15.12 -32.67
C SER A 424 -30.09 14.47 -33.76
N GLY A 425 -31.31 14.96 -33.93
CA GLY A 425 -32.25 14.50 -34.95
C GLY A 425 -33.71 14.69 -34.54
N GLY A 426 -34.55 14.97 -35.53
CA GLY A 426 -35.95 15.34 -35.35
C GLY A 426 -36.26 16.67 -36.03
N LEU A 427 -37.51 16.92 -36.38
CA LEU A 427 -37.95 18.19 -37.01
C LEU A 427 -38.75 19.08 -36.05
N THR A 428 -39.00 18.61 -34.83
CA THR A 428 -39.80 19.31 -33.83
C THR A 428 -38.93 19.55 -32.61
N CYS A 429 -38.66 20.82 -32.32
CA CYS A 429 -37.83 21.23 -31.20
C CYS A 429 -38.59 21.19 -29.87
N HIS A 430 -38.01 20.52 -28.89
CA HIS A 430 -38.41 20.57 -27.49
C HIS A 430 -37.33 21.24 -26.66
N PRO A 431 -37.67 22.06 -25.66
CA PRO A 431 -36.66 22.61 -24.77
C PRO A 431 -35.98 21.49 -23.96
N LEU A 432 -34.66 21.60 -23.76
CA LEU A 432 -33.93 20.78 -22.79
C LEU A 432 -34.56 21.03 -21.40
N PRO A 433 -35.07 19.98 -20.71
CA PRO A 433 -35.55 20.13 -19.35
C PRO A 433 -34.43 20.62 -18.43
N ALA A 434 -34.80 21.35 -17.37
CA ALA A 434 -33.83 21.88 -16.40
C ALA A 434 -32.88 20.81 -15.83
N SER A 435 -33.34 19.55 -15.75
CA SER A 435 -32.53 18.38 -15.45
C SER A 435 -33.03 17.18 -16.26
N LYS A 436 -32.11 16.43 -16.88
CA LYS A 436 -32.40 15.21 -17.64
C LYS A 436 -31.34 14.15 -17.36
N THR A 437 -31.80 12.93 -17.02
CA THR A 437 -30.92 11.79 -16.71
C THR A 437 -30.90 10.78 -17.86
N TYR A 438 -29.70 10.32 -18.21
CA TYR A 438 -29.41 9.30 -19.21
C TYR A 438 -28.82 8.06 -18.52
N SER A 439 -28.98 6.90 -19.14
CA SER A 439 -28.38 5.66 -18.67
C SER A 439 -27.63 4.98 -19.81
N VAL A 440 -26.39 4.57 -19.56
CA VAL A 440 -25.56 3.91 -20.56
C VAL A 440 -24.86 2.69 -19.99
N ALA A 441 -24.89 1.59 -20.76
CA ALA A 441 -24.10 0.41 -20.43
C ALA A 441 -22.62 0.68 -20.74
N ALA A 442 -21.87 1.07 -19.71
CA ALA A 442 -20.42 1.20 -19.76
C ALA A 442 -19.78 0.03 -19.01
N ASP A 443 -18.69 -0.49 -19.57
CA ASP A 443 -17.84 -1.49 -18.92
C ASP A 443 -16.43 -0.91 -18.95
N GLU A 444 -16.19 0.01 -18.02
CA GLU A 444 -15.01 0.86 -17.97
C GLU A 444 -14.40 0.81 -16.57
N THR A 445 -13.15 1.24 -16.45
CA THR A 445 -12.58 1.55 -15.14
C THR A 445 -13.30 2.80 -14.62
N ALA A 446 -13.85 2.74 -13.40
CA ALA A 446 -14.60 3.86 -12.83
C ALA A 446 -13.68 5.05 -12.53
N ALA A 447 -12.46 4.79 -12.07
CA ALA A 447 -11.48 5.83 -11.76
C ALA A 447 -10.94 6.49 -13.04
N GLY A 448 -10.84 7.81 -13.00
CA GLY A 448 -10.23 8.61 -14.06
C GLY A 448 -11.11 9.77 -14.51
N THR A 449 -10.69 10.43 -15.60
CA THR A 449 -11.41 11.59 -16.11
C THR A 449 -12.55 11.15 -17.02
N TRP A 450 -13.77 11.42 -16.59
CA TRP A 450 -14.97 11.31 -17.41
C TRP A 450 -15.29 12.66 -18.03
N THR A 451 -15.60 12.68 -19.31
CA THR A 451 -15.84 13.93 -20.04
C THR A 451 -17.22 13.91 -20.69
N LEU A 452 -18.07 14.84 -20.30
CA LEU A 452 -19.31 15.14 -21.00
C LEU A 452 -19.02 16.08 -22.18
N ARG A 453 -19.60 15.74 -23.33
CA ARG A 453 -19.53 16.54 -24.54
C ARG A 453 -20.93 16.81 -25.06
N ILE A 454 -21.27 18.08 -25.22
CA ILE A 454 -22.54 18.52 -25.77
C ILE A 454 -22.23 19.32 -27.03
N GLY A 455 -22.48 18.70 -28.19
CA GLY A 455 -22.42 19.37 -29.48
C GLY A 455 -23.79 19.89 -29.86
N ASP A 456 -23.89 21.15 -30.24
CA ASP A 456 -25.07 21.69 -30.89
C ASP A 456 -24.86 21.65 -32.41
N ASN A 457 -25.68 20.86 -33.08
CA ASN A 457 -25.60 20.65 -34.53
C ASN A 457 -26.68 21.43 -35.30
N GLY A 458 -27.51 22.19 -34.59
CA GLY A 458 -28.52 23.08 -35.17
C GLY A 458 -28.02 24.51 -35.32
N TYR A 459 -28.86 25.34 -35.92
CA TYR A 459 -28.60 26.78 -36.08
C TYR A 459 -29.75 27.57 -35.47
N GLY A 460 -29.41 28.60 -34.67
CA GLY A 460 -30.33 29.60 -34.15
C GLY A 460 -30.74 29.40 -32.69
N ASP A 461 -30.44 28.26 -32.09
CA ASP A 461 -30.72 27.93 -30.70
C ASP A 461 -29.40 27.88 -29.91
N THR A 462 -29.34 28.52 -28.74
CA THR A 462 -28.16 28.45 -27.86
C THR A 462 -28.59 28.15 -26.44
N GLY A 463 -27.65 27.73 -25.60
CA GLY A 463 -27.94 27.38 -24.23
C GLY A 463 -26.72 27.39 -23.32
N THR A 464 -26.88 26.83 -22.13
CA THR A 464 -25.82 26.71 -21.13
C THR A 464 -26.00 25.42 -20.38
N LEU A 465 -24.93 24.63 -20.32
CA LEU A 465 -24.76 23.56 -19.35
C LEU A 465 -24.40 24.23 -18.01
N THR A 466 -25.25 24.10 -17.00
CA THR A 466 -25.00 24.70 -15.68
C THR A 466 -24.42 23.69 -14.70
N ASN A 467 -24.75 22.41 -14.88
CA ASN A 467 -24.19 21.33 -14.09
C ASN A 467 -24.36 19.99 -14.81
N TRP A 468 -23.52 19.02 -14.47
CA TRP A 468 -23.79 17.63 -14.79
C TRP A 468 -23.18 16.72 -13.75
N SER A 469 -23.72 15.52 -13.65
CA SER A 469 -23.20 14.48 -12.78
C SER A 469 -23.16 13.12 -13.45
N ILE A 470 -22.31 12.24 -12.93
CA ILE A 470 -22.16 10.85 -13.33
C ILE A 470 -22.11 9.96 -12.10
N THR A 471 -22.93 8.92 -12.08
CA THR A 471 -22.93 7.91 -11.02
C THR A 471 -22.27 6.62 -11.54
N LEU A 472 -21.20 6.18 -10.86
CA LEU A 472 -20.29 5.11 -11.27
C LEU A 472 -20.33 3.90 -10.34
#